data_AF-V4TD22-F1
#
_entry.id   AF-V4TD22-F1
#
_cell.length_a   1.000
_cell.length_b   1.000
_cell.length_c   1.000
_cell.angle_alpha   90.00
_cell.angle_beta   90.00
_cell.angle_gamma   90.00
#
_symmetry.space_group_name_H-M   'P 1'
#
loop_
_entity.id
_entity.type
_entity.pdbx_description
1 polymer ?
#
loop_
_entity_poly.entity_id
_entity_poly.type
_entity_poly.pdbx_seq_one_letter_code
_entity_poly.pdbx_strand_id
1 'polypeptide(L)'
;METDLVASSKGKLVNFRMKELKDVLTKLGLPKQGKKQDLVDRIFHQLSDEGVARIIDDTYRKMQISEAADLAIMGQSGLDICNVKVEMEAEDSLNLGGKIFCPCGTSLPSESKIQCVDPRCLVQQHISCVIIPEKPMEEIRLLPPLFFCETCRIKRADPFWITVAHLVSPMKLVASNIPTDGTNPLQKAEAAFHLTKAHSDLLQNTEYDVQAWCILLNDKVSFRMQWPLHAELQVNGLLVRTVNRPGTQLLGSNGRDDGALITLYIGEGVNQISLSGCDARNFCFGVRLVKRRTVAQVLSLVPKETAGEVFEDALTRVRRCFGGVATGNEDGDSDLEIIADSIIVNLRCPMSGSRIRVAGRFKPCVHTGCFDLETFVELNQRTRKASYSFILLFLSMFRIFKLIKVGKVSGCCSGNVPYA
;
A
#
# COMPACT_ATOMS: atom_id res chain seq x y z
N MET A 1 -24.61 -33.96 3.69
CA MET A 1 -23.36 -33.87 2.90
C MET A 1 -23.47 -32.81 1.82
N GLU A 2 -24.55 -32.83 1.02
CA GLU A 2 -24.86 -31.80 0.00
C GLU A 2 -25.04 -30.38 0.57
N THR A 3 -25.59 -30.26 1.78
CA THR A 3 -25.83 -28.98 2.48
C THR A 3 -24.56 -28.25 2.93
N ASP A 4 -23.49 -28.97 3.29
CA ASP A 4 -22.22 -28.38 3.74
C ASP A 4 -21.37 -27.87 2.56
N LEU A 5 -21.46 -28.56 1.41
CA LEU A 5 -20.79 -28.17 0.17
C LEU A 5 -21.35 -26.85 -0.39
N VAL A 6 -22.67 -26.68 -0.36
CA VAL A 6 -23.33 -25.44 -0.82
C VAL A 6 -23.01 -24.27 0.11
N ALA A 7 -23.00 -24.48 1.43
CA ALA A 7 -22.65 -23.45 2.41
C ALA A 7 -21.19 -22.99 2.27
N SER A 8 -20.25 -23.93 2.12
CA SER A 8 -18.82 -23.66 1.91
C SER A 8 -18.57 -22.88 0.60
N SER A 9 -19.21 -23.31 -0.49
CA SER A 9 -19.09 -22.65 -1.81
C SER A 9 -19.68 -21.24 -1.81
N LYS A 10 -20.80 -21.04 -1.10
CA LYS A 10 -21.43 -19.72 -0.94
C LYS A 10 -20.51 -18.74 -0.19
N GLY A 11 -19.84 -19.20 0.86
CA GLY A 11 -18.84 -18.39 1.58
C GLY A 11 -17.68 -17.95 0.68
N LYS A 12 -17.22 -18.81 -0.23
CA LYS A 12 -16.12 -18.52 -1.18
C LYS A 12 -16.54 -17.51 -2.25
N LEU A 13 -17.76 -17.62 -2.80
CA LEU A 13 -18.28 -16.71 -3.83
C LEU A 13 -18.39 -15.26 -3.38
N VAL A 14 -18.65 -15.01 -2.09
CA VAL A 14 -18.70 -13.65 -1.52
C VAL A 14 -17.34 -12.94 -1.66
N ASN A 15 -16.24 -13.70 -1.55
CA ASN A 15 -14.87 -13.19 -1.61
C ASN A 15 -14.40 -12.94 -3.06
N PHE A 16 -15.10 -13.45 -4.07
CA PHE A 16 -14.69 -13.29 -5.46
C PHE A 16 -14.90 -11.85 -5.92
N ARG A 17 -13.98 -11.31 -6.72
CA ARG A 17 -14.14 -10.03 -7.41
C ARG A 17 -14.77 -10.31 -8.79
N MET A 18 -15.05 -9.23 -9.52
CA MET A 18 -15.72 -9.32 -10.82
C MET A 18 -14.96 -10.19 -11.82
N LYS A 19 -13.63 -10.26 -11.70
CA LYS A 19 -12.77 -11.09 -12.54
C LYS A 19 -13.00 -12.58 -12.27
N GLU A 20 -12.91 -12.99 -11.01
CA GLU A 20 -13.01 -14.40 -10.61
C GLU A 20 -14.42 -14.95 -10.86
N LEU A 21 -15.47 -14.14 -10.66
CA LEU A 21 -16.85 -14.52 -11.03
C LEU A 21 -16.99 -14.76 -12.53
N LYS A 22 -16.38 -13.90 -13.36
CA LYS A 22 -16.37 -14.08 -14.81
C LYS A 22 -15.53 -15.28 -15.24
N ASP A 23 -14.44 -15.58 -14.55
CA ASP A 23 -13.61 -16.76 -14.84
C ASP A 23 -14.36 -18.06 -14.54
N VAL A 24 -15.10 -18.13 -13.42
CA VAL A 24 -15.99 -19.27 -13.14
C VAL A 24 -17.09 -19.38 -14.19
N LEU A 25 -17.80 -18.29 -14.51
CA LEU A 25 -18.83 -18.32 -15.54
C LEU A 25 -18.29 -18.73 -16.92
N THR A 26 -17.04 -18.37 -17.24
CA THR A 26 -16.37 -18.81 -18.47
C THR A 26 -16.20 -20.33 -18.50
N LYS A 27 -15.72 -20.91 -17.39
CA LYS A 27 -15.54 -22.38 -17.27
C LYS A 27 -16.85 -23.14 -17.25
N LEU A 28 -17.94 -22.50 -16.81
CA LEU A 28 -19.29 -23.04 -16.84
C LEU A 28 -20.03 -22.78 -18.18
N GLY A 29 -19.42 -22.07 -19.13
CA GLY A 29 -20.07 -21.71 -20.39
C GLY A 29 -21.24 -20.72 -20.25
N LEU A 30 -21.32 -19.97 -19.15
CA LEU A 30 -22.43 -19.10 -18.82
C LEU A 30 -22.18 -17.62 -19.20
N PRO A 31 -23.25 -16.83 -19.40
CA PRO A 31 -23.14 -15.41 -19.72
C PRO A 31 -22.43 -14.61 -18.62
N LYS A 32 -21.56 -13.67 -19.02
CA LYS A 32 -20.67 -12.89 -18.13
C LYS A 32 -21.16 -11.45 -17.84
N GLN A 33 -22.32 -11.08 -18.37
CA GLN A 33 -22.90 -9.74 -18.25
C GLN A 33 -23.86 -9.65 -17.07
N GLY A 34 -23.88 -8.50 -16.40
CA GLY A 34 -24.72 -8.24 -15.22
C GLY A 34 -23.96 -7.56 -14.08
N LYS A 35 -24.69 -7.18 -13.03
CA LYS A 35 -24.11 -6.69 -11.78
C LYS A 35 -23.51 -7.86 -11.00
N LYS A 36 -22.65 -7.57 -10.02
CA LYS A 36 -21.93 -8.60 -9.23
C LYS A 36 -22.89 -9.64 -8.65
N GLN A 37 -24.02 -9.21 -8.09
CA GLN A 37 -25.01 -10.10 -7.48
C GLN A 37 -25.66 -11.02 -8.52
N ASP A 38 -26.02 -10.50 -9.70
CA ASP A 38 -26.60 -11.30 -10.79
C ASP A 38 -25.64 -12.42 -11.23
N LEU A 39 -24.33 -12.17 -11.24
CA LEU A 39 -23.32 -13.18 -11.58
C LEU A 39 -23.18 -14.24 -10.47
N VAL A 40 -23.20 -13.81 -9.20
CA VAL A 40 -23.17 -14.70 -8.03
C VAL A 40 -24.38 -15.61 -8.03
N ASP A 41 -25.59 -15.06 -8.24
CA ASP A 41 -26.83 -15.83 -8.25
C ASP A 41 -26.85 -16.82 -9.40
N ARG A 42 -26.29 -16.47 -10.56
CA ARG A 42 -26.20 -17.36 -11.73
C ARG A 42 -25.27 -18.55 -11.50
N ILE A 43 -24.16 -18.35 -10.80
CA ILE A 43 -23.27 -19.44 -10.36
C ILE A 43 -23.97 -20.25 -9.26
N PHE A 44 -24.69 -19.59 -8.35
CA PHE A 44 -25.39 -20.23 -7.25
C PHE A 44 -26.45 -21.23 -7.73
N HIS A 45 -27.21 -20.90 -8.79
CA HIS A 45 -28.21 -21.79 -9.36
C HIS A 45 -27.64 -23.07 -9.99
N GLN A 46 -26.31 -23.14 -10.19
CA GLN A 46 -25.63 -24.32 -10.73
C GLN A 46 -24.88 -25.12 -9.64
N LEU A 47 -24.95 -24.72 -8.37
CA LEU A 47 -24.22 -25.36 -7.25
C LEU A 47 -24.69 -26.78 -6.90
N SER A 48 -25.76 -27.27 -7.54
CA SER A 48 -26.22 -28.66 -7.38
C SER A 48 -25.29 -29.68 -8.07
N ASP A 49 -24.34 -29.22 -8.89
CA ASP A 49 -23.35 -30.07 -9.56
C ASP A 49 -22.00 -30.01 -8.81
N GLU A 50 -21.49 -31.16 -8.37
CA GLU A 50 -20.19 -31.30 -7.71
C GLU A 50 -19.02 -30.75 -8.54
N GLY A 51 -19.13 -30.78 -9.88
CA GLY A 51 -18.16 -30.19 -10.80
C GLY A 51 -18.05 -28.67 -10.64
N VAL A 52 -19.15 -28.00 -10.33
CA VAL A 52 -19.20 -26.54 -10.12
C VAL A 52 -18.51 -26.16 -8.81
N ALA A 53 -18.73 -26.95 -7.75
CA ALA A 53 -18.04 -26.76 -6.47
C ALA A 53 -16.51 -26.88 -6.61
N ARG A 54 -16.03 -27.84 -7.40
CA ARG A 54 -14.58 -27.98 -7.70
C ARG A 54 -14.02 -26.78 -8.47
N ILE A 55 -14.75 -26.27 -9.46
CA ILE A 55 -14.34 -25.08 -10.22
C ILE A 55 -14.24 -23.85 -9.31
N ILE A 56 -15.17 -23.69 -8.37
CA ILE A 56 -15.14 -22.61 -7.37
C ILE A 56 -13.93 -22.77 -6.46
N ASP A 57 -13.67 -23.98 -5.97
CA ASP A 57 -12.55 -24.25 -5.07
C ASP A 57 -11.19 -24.04 -5.72
N ASP A 58 -11.01 -24.49 -6.96
CA ASP A 58 -9.79 -24.26 -7.73
C ASP A 58 -9.58 -22.78 -8.02
N THR A 59 -10.66 -22.05 -8.34
CA THR A 59 -10.58 -20.62 -8.60
C THR A 59 -10.28 -19.84 -7.32
N TYR A 60 -10.86 -20.23 -6.19
CA TYR A 60 -10.56 -19.65 -4.88
C TYR A 60 -9.11 -19.92 -4.45
N ARG A 61 -8.61 -21.15 -4.67
CA ARG A 61 -7.21 -21.50 -4.37
C ARG A 61 -6.25 -20.70 -5.25
N LYS A 62 -6.52 -20.57 -6.56
CA LYS A 62 -5.73 -19.73 -7.48
C LYS A 62 -5.76 -18.25 -7.09
N MET A 63 -6.91 -17.75 -6.65
CA MET A 63 -7.05 -16.38 -6.12
C MET A 63 -6.17 -16.19 -4.87
N GLN A 64 -6.19 -17.13 -3.92
CA GLN A 64 -5.34 -17.05 -2.73
C GLN A 64 -3.84 -17.16 -3.04
N ILE A 65 -3.45 -18.00 -4.01
CA ILE A 65 -2.05 -18.10 -4.47
C ILE A 65 -1.62 -16.81 -5.15
N SER A 66 -2.49 -16.18 -5.95
CA SER A 66 -2.23 -14.87 -6.54
C SER A 66 -2.10 -13.79 -5.47
N GLU A 67 -2.97 -13.78 -4.45
CA GLU A 67 -2.86 -12.84 -3.33
C GLU A 67 -1.57 -13.08 -2.51
N ALA A 68 -1.15 -14.33 -2.33
CA ALA A 68 0.12 -14.67 -1.69
C ALA A 68 1.34 -14.27 -2.54
N ALA A 69 1.27 -14.40 -3.86
CA ALA A 69 2.29 -13.94 -4.79
C ALA A 69 2.37 -12.41 -4.83
N ASP A 70 1.23 -11.71 -4.81
CA ASP A 70 1.16 -10.26 -4.67
C ASP A 70 1.78 -9.81 -3.34
N LEU A 71 1.50 -10.52 -2.24
CA LEU A 71 2.13 -10.28 -0.93
C LEU A 71 3.65 -10.54 -0.95
N ALA A 72 4.13 -11.54 -1.70
CA ALA A 72 5.56 -11.81 -1.86
C ALA A 72 6.28 -10.74 -2.71
N ILE A 73 5.62 -10.25 -3.77
CA ILE A 73 6.11 -9.11 -4.59
C ILE A 73 6.13 -7.82 -3.74
N MET A 74 5.12 -7.62 -2.89
CA MET A 74 5.11 -6.54 -1.89
C MET A 74 6.22 -6.73 -0.83
N GLY A 75 6.54 -7.98 -0.48
CA GLY A 75 7.70 -8.34 0.32
C GLY A 75 9.03 -7.91 -0.32
N GLN A 76 9.30 -8.30 -1.57
CA GLN A 76 10.53 -7.89 -2.27
C GLN A 76 10.61 -6.35 -2.43
N SER A 77 9.48 -5.72 -2.73
CA SER A 77 9.31 -4.26 -2.75
C SER A 77 9.67 -3.61 -1.40
N GLY A 78 9.34 -4.23 -0.27
CA GLY A 78 9.67 -3.77 1.08
C GLY A 78 11.17 -3.80 1.41
N LEU A 79 11.91 -4.76 0.87
CA LEU A 79 13.37 -4.84 1.00
C LEU A 79 14.06 -3.76 0.16
N ASP A 80 13.59 -3.51 -1.07
CA ASP A 80 14.11 -2.43 -1.92
C ASP A 80 13.89 -1.04 -1.30
N ILE A 81 12.78 -0.85 -0.58
CA ILE A 81 12.48 0.38 0.19
C ILE A 81 13.55 0.65 1.27
N CYS A 82 14.18 -0.39 1.82
CA CYS A 82 15.23 -0.24 2.83
C CYS A 82 16.58 0.14 2.22
N ASN A 83 16.82 -0.17 0.93
CA ASN A 83 18.07 0.07 0.23
C ASN A 83 18.16 1.46 -0.44
N VAL A 84 17.07 2.24 -0.51
CA VAL A 84 17.13 3.61 -1.01
C VAL A 84 17.91 4.48 -0.02
N LYS A 85 19.11 4.87 -0.43
CA LYS A 85 20.04 5.75 0.29
C LYS A 85 19.44 7.15 0.43
N VAL A 86 18.50 7.31 1.37
CA VAL A 86 18.02 8.63 1.78
C VAL A 86 19.09 9.21 2.69
N GLU A 87 20.05 9.93 2.10
CA GLU A 87 20.97 10.80 2.83
C GLU A 87 20.14 11.93 3.45
N MET A 88 19.94 11.84 4.76
CA MET A 88 19.48 12.95 5.58
C MET A 88 20.54 13.10 6.67
N GLU A 89 20.99 14.34 6.85
CA GLU A 89 22.12 14.71 7.70
C GLU A 89 21.98 14.13 9.10
N ALA A 90 23.11 13.65 9.62
CA ALA A 90 23.24 12.90 10.84
C ALA A 90 22.91 13.76 12.06
N GLU A 91 21.97 13.27 12.87
CA GLU A 91 21.93 13.61 14.29
C GLU A 91 21.99 12.31 15.09
N ASP A 92 22.80 12.38 16.15
CA ASP A 92 23.32 11.31 16.98
C ASP A 92 22.34 10.21 17.35
N SER A 93 22.78 8.95 17.21
CA SER A 93 23.08 8.13 18.39
C SER A 93 23.63 6.75 18.01
N LEU A 94 24.94 6.58 18.25
CA LEU A 94 25.54 5.28 18.52
C LEU A 94 24.91 4.71 19.80
N ASN A 95 24.05 3.70 19.65
CA ASN A 95 23.71 2.74 20.70
C ASN A 95 23.33 1.41 20.03
N LEU A 96 24.31 0.51 19.94
CA LEU A 96 24.21 -0.81 19.32
C LEU A 96 23.50 -1.81 20.26
N GLY A 97 22.31 -1.44 20.73
CA GLY A 97 21.40 -2.28 21.52
C GLY A 97 19.97 -1.84 21.24
N GLY A 98 19.19 -2.71 20.58
CA GLY A 98 17.82 -2.39 20.14
C GLY A 98 16.96 -1.89 21.30
N LYS A 99 16.54 -0.62 21.26
CA LYS A 99 15.63 -0.05 22.27
C LYS A 99 14.24 -0.65 22.07
N ILE A 100 13.64 -1.15 23.16
CA ILE A 100 12.27 -1.64 23.17
C ILE A 100 11.35 -0.42 23.20
N PHE A 101 10.55 -0.26 22.15
CA PHE A 101 9.61 0.84 22.02
C PHE A 101 8.29 0.32 21.44
N CYS A 102 7.51 -0.32 22.31
CA CYS A 102 6.28 -0.99 21.95
C CYS A 102 5.06 -0.06 22.17
N PRO A 103 4.00 -0.12 21.33
CA PRO A 103 2.80 0.69 21.51
C PRO A 103 2.02 0.43 22.81
N CYS A 104 2.35 -0.62 23.57
CA CYS A 104 1.82 -0.86 24.90
C CYS A 104 2.49 -0.02 26.01
N GLY A 105 3.55 0.74 25.69
CA GLY A 105 4.31 1.55 26.64
C GLY A 105 5.23 0.76 27.58
N THR A 106 5.23 -0.58 27.49
CA THR A 106 6.00 -1.45 28.39
C THR A 106 7.34 -1.84 27.77
N SER A 107 8.42 -1.81 28.57
CA SER A 107 9.78 -2.18 28.15
C SER A 107 10.24 -3.55 28.69
N LEU A 108 9.32 -4.37 29.19
CA LEU A 108 9.63 -5.66 29.81
C LEU A 108 10.39 -6.58 28.82
N PRO A 109 11.57 -7.08 29.21
CA PRO A 109 12.43 -7.83 28.30
C PRO A 109 11.99 -9.28 28.07
N SER A 110 11.08 -9.82 28.90
CA SER A 110 10.69 -11.24 28.95
C SER A 110 9.70 -11.70 27.88
N GLU A 111 9.09 -10.79 27.14
CA GLU A 111 8.15 -11.14 26.07
C GLU A 111 8.87 -11.32 24.72
N SER A 112 8.33 -12.17 23.85
CA SER A 112 8.85 -12.37 22.48
C SER A 112 8.74 -11.08 21.66
N LYS A 113 9.83 -10.71 20.98
CA LYS A 113 9.96 -9.43 20.26
C LYS A 113 10.19 -9.64 18.78
N ILE A 114 9.70 -8.68 18.00
CA ILE A 114 10.00 -8.53 16.58
C ILE A 114 10.74 -7.20 16.37
N GLN A 115 11.74 -7.21 15.50
CA GLN A 115 12.58 -6.06 15.21
C GLN A 115 12.17 -5.40 13.90
N CYS A 116 12.14 -4.07 13.89
CA CYS A 116 11.94 -3.28 12.68
C CYS A 116 13.05 -3.57 11.66
N VAL A 117 12.66 -3.84 10.41
CA VAL A 117 13.58 -4.15 9.31
C VAL A 117 14.37 -2.94 8.83
N ASP A 118 13.94 -1.71 9.14
CA ASP A 118 14.67 -0.50 8.78
C ASP A 118 16.03 -0.47 9.51
N PRO A 119 17.17 -0.53 8.78
CA PRO A 119 18.50 -0.59 9.37
C PRO A 119 18.85 0.60 10.27
N ARG A 120 18.17 1.74 10.05
CA ARG A 120 18.36 2.96 10.84
C ARG A 120 17.47 3.04 12.07
N CYS A 121 16.52 2.10 12.23
CA CYS A 121 15.56 2.11 13.32
C CYS A 121 15.89 1.07 14.38
N LEU A 122 16.01 -0.21 13.97
CA LEU A 122 16.31 -1.35 14.87
C LEU A 122 15.44 -1.46 16.14
N VAL A 123 14.30 -0.75 16.17
CA VAL A 123 13.35 -0.77 17.30
C VAL A 123 12.75 -2.16 17.43
N GLN A 124 12.62 -2.62 18.67
CA GLN A 124 11.97 -3.89 19.00
C GLN A 124 10.61 -3.64 19.64
N GLN A 125 9.63 -4.46 19.25
CA GLN A 125 8.24 -4.38 19.72
C GLN A 125 7.74 -5.77 20.09
N HIS A 126 6.82 -5.87 21.04
CA HIS A 126 6.26 -7.15 21.47
C HIS A 126 5.42 -7.74 20.34
N ILE A 127 5.67 -9.02 20.02
CA ILE A 127 4.95 -9.72 18.94
C ILE A 127 3.43 -9.69 19.20
N SER A 128 3.02 -9.96 20.45
CA SER A 128 1.62 -9.93 20.90
C SER A 128 0.92 -8.58 20.71
N CYS A 129 1.68 -7.48 20.69
CA CYS A 129 1.12 -6.13 20.59
C CYS A 129 0.91 -5.70 19.14
N VAL A 130 1.78 -6.13 18.22
CA VAL A 130 1.86 -5.61 16.85
C VAL A 130 1.49 -6.64 15.78
N ILE A 131 1.57 -7.94 16.09
CA ILE A 131 1.17 -9.03 15.20
C ILE A 131 -0.22 -9.50 15.63
N ILE A 132 -1.26 -8.98 14.96
CA ILE A 132 -2.65 -9.32 15.24
C ILE A 132 -3.11 -10.41 14.25
N PRO A 133 -3.46 -11.62 14.69
CA PRO A 133 -3.91 -12.69 13.81
C PRO A 133 -5.26 -12.36 13.15
N GLU A 134 -5.46 -12.75 11.88
CA GLU A 134 -6.74 -12.54 11.17
C GLU A 134 -7.85 -13.47 11.68
N LYS A 135 -7.50 -14.64 12.23
CA LYS A 135 -8.43 -15.58 12.87
C LYS A 135 -7.90 -16.03 14.24
N PRO A 136 -8.76 -16.13 15.27
CA PRO A 136 -8.36 -16.51 16.62
C PRO A 136 -7.76 -17.93 16.75
N MET A 137 -7.94 -18.80 15.74
CA MET A 137 -7.45 -20.19 15.73
C MET A 137 -6.21 -20.41 14.85
N GLU A 138 -5.72 -19.40 14.13
CA GLU A 138 -4.45 -19.50 13.41
C GLU A 138 -3.33 -19.22 14.43
N GLU A 139 -2.56 -20.25 14.80
CA GLU A 139 -1.34 -20.07 15.57
C GLU A 139 -0.42 -19.02 14.89
N ILE A 140 0.37 -18.30 15.69
CA ILE A 140 1.37 -17.28 15.28
C ILE A 140 2.54 -17.93 14.51
N ARG A 141 2.27 -18.82 13.55
CA ARG A 141 3.28 -19.63 12.85
C ARG A 141 3.89 -18.95 11.64
N LEU A 142 3.35 -17.82 11.20
CA LEU A 142 3.91 -17.04 10.10
C LEU A 142 4.10 -15.59 10.55
N LEU A 143 5.25 -15.30 11.14
CA LEU A 143 5.68 -13.91 11.29
C LEU A 143 5.73 -13.26 9.90
N PRO A 144 5.27 -12.00 9.75
CA PRO A 144 5.34 -11.33 8.47
C PRO A 144 6.81 -11.29 8.02
N PRO A 145 7.09 -11.55 6.73
CA PRO A 145 8.46 -11.61 6.21
C PRO A 145 9.18 -10.27 6.36
N LEU A 146 8.43 -9.17 6.48
CA LEU A 146 8.96 -7.83 6.75
C LEU A 146 8.10 -7.12 7.80
N PHE A 147 8.76 -6.60 8.83
CA PHE A 147 8.12 -5.84 9.89
C PHE A 147 8.68 -4.41 9.94
N PHE A 148 7.79 -3.43 9.86
CA PHE A 148 8.12 -2.02 10.09
C PHE A 148 7.35 -1.53 11.32
N CYS A 149 8.06 -0.94 12.29
CA CYS A 149 7.42 -0.31 13.43
C CYS A 149 6.53 0.87 13.00
N GLU A 150 5.61 1.29 13.86
CA GLU A 150 4.60 2.30 13.55
C GLU A 150 5.22 3.64 13.14
N THR A 151 6.32 4.03 13.78
CA THR A 151 7.12 5.21 13.40
C THR A 151 7.71 5.09 11.99
N CYS A 152 8.24 3.92 11.61
CA CYS A 152 8.76 3.70 10.26
C CYS A 152 7.65 3.64 9.22
N ARG A 153 6.46 3.12 9.60
CA ARG A 153 5.29 3.08 8.74
C ARG A 153 4.79 4.50 8.44
N ILE A 154 4.64 5.34 9.47
CA ILE A 154 4.13 6.71 9.30
C ILE A 154 5.14 7.65 8.60
N LYS A 155 6.44 7.42 8.78
CA LYS A 155 7.50 8.12 8.04
C LYS A 155 7.44 7.85 6.53
N ARG A 156 6.96 6.67 6.14
CA ARG A 156 6.82 6.24 4.74
C ARG A 156 5.42 6.45 4.17
N ALA A 157 4.44 6.70 5.03
CA ALA A 157 3.07 6.94 4.62
C ALA A 157 3.00 8.23 3.79
N ASP A 158 3.47 9.37 4.30
CA ASP A 158 3.36 10.64 3.56
C ASP A 158 4.73 11.22 3.20
N PRO A 159 5.09 11.28 1.90
CA PRO A 159 6.37 11.84 1.45
C PRO A 159 6.46 13.36 1.61
N PHE A 160 5.33 14.07 1.71
CA PHE A 160 5.29 15.53 1.86
C PHE A 160 5.52 16.00 3.29
N TRP A 161 5.59 15.10 4.27
CA TRP A 161 5.87 15.44 5.66
C TRP A 161 7.12 14.74 6.17
N ILE A 162 8.07 15.53 6.65
CA ILE A 162 9.23 15.06 7.42
C ILE A 162 8.82 15.07 8.88
N THR A 163 9.07 13.96 9.60
CA THR A 163 8.96 13.97 11.04
C THR A 163 10.19 14.62 11.65
N VAL A 164 10.00 15.72 12.37
CA VAL A 164 11.05 16.44 13.10
C VAL A 164 11.19 15.86 14.50
N ALA A 165 10.07 15.67 15.20
CA ALA A 165 10.04 15.09 16.54
C ALA A 165 8.73 14.32 16.77
N HIS A 166 8.77 13.34 17.66
CA HIS A 166 7.58 12.68 18.19
C HIS A 166 7.17 13.36 19.49
N LEU A 167 6.01 14.01 19.52
CA LEU A 167 5.47 14.67 20.71
C LEU A 167 4.69 13.70 21.60
N VAL A 168 4.02 12.73 20.97
CA VAL A 168 3.39 11.59 21.64
C VAL A 168 3.90 10.33 20.98
N SER A 169 4.49 9.46 21.79
CA SER A 169 4.94 8.13 21.40
C SER A 169 3.79 7.29 20.83
N PRO A 170 4.00 6.51 19.75
CA PRO A 170 3.06 5.50 19.30
C PRO A 170 2.42 4.72 20.46
N MET A 171 1.10 4.76 20.55
CA MET A 171 0.32 4.09 21.58
C MET A 171 -0.89 3.38 21.00
N LYS A 172 -1.23 2.23 21.56
CA LYS A 172 -2.40 1.44 21.13
C LYS A 172 -3.70 2.04 21.68
N LEU A 173 -4.76 2.05 20.88
CA LEU A 173 -6.10 2.30 21.39
C LEU A 173 -6.57 1.09 22.19
N VAL A 174 -7.03 1.33 23.42
CA VAL A 174 -7.48 0.27 24.33
C VAL A 174 -9.00 0.25 24.36
N ALA A 175 -9.59 -0.94 24.25
CA ALA A 175 -11.03 -1.12 24.39
C ALA A 175 -11.42 -0.88 25.86
N SER A 176 -12.35 0.04 26.11
CA SER A 176 -12.82 0.34 27.47
C SER A 176 -13.67 -0.79 28.04
N ASN A 177 -14.44 -1.48 27.19
CA ASN A 177 -15.27 -2.64 27.49
C ASN A 177 -15.41 -3.52 26.24
N ILE A 178 -15.57 -4.83 26.39
CA ILE A 178 -15.90 -5.76 25.29
C ILE A 178 -17.42 -5.99 25.30
N PRO A 179 -18.17 -5.48 24.31
CA PRO A 179 -19.62 -5.66 24.28
C PRO A 179 -19.99 -7.14 24.09
N THR A 180 -20.97 -7.62 24.86
CA THR A 180 -21.48 -9.00 24.78
C THR A 180 -22.50 -9.19 23.65
N ASP A 181 -23.00 -8.09 23.07
CA ASP A 181 -24.03 -8.04 22.04
C ASP A 181 -23.46 -8.06 20.61
N GLY A 182 -22.14 -8.20 20.46
CA GLY A 182 -21.45 -8.21 19.17
C GLY A 182 -21.26 -6.82 18.54
N THR A 183 -21.57 -5.74 19.26
CA THR A 183 -21.27 -4.38 18.81
C THR A 183 -19.76 -4.09 18.85
N ASN A 184 -19.32 -3.15 18.02
CA ASN A 184 -17.91 -2.73 18.03
C ASN A 184 -17.56 -2.11 19.39
N PRO A 185 -16.45 -2.53 20.04
CA PRO A 185 -16.02 -1.94 21.30
C PRO A 185 -15.66 -0.46 21.11
N LEU A 186 -15.99 0.36 22.11
CA LEU A 186 -15.44 1.69 22.23
C LEU A 186 -13.97 1.58 22.63
N GLN A 187 -13.10 2.09 21.75
CA GLN A 187 -11.67 2.17 21.98
C GLN A 187 -11.26 3.61 22.25
N LYS A 188 -10.28 3.80 23.14
CA LYS A 188 -9.79 5.12 23.54
C LYS A 188 -8.27 5.13 23.72
N ALA A 189 -7.64 6.24 23.39
CA ALA A 189 -6.26 6.56 23.72
C ALA A 189 -6.19 8.02 24.18
N GLU A 190 -5.48 8.29 25.28
CA GLU A 190 -5.29 9.63 25.83
C GLU A 190 -3.82 9.85 26.18
N ALA A 191 -3.32 11.05 25.87
CA ALA A 191 -1.97 11.43 26.18
C ALA A 191 -1.91 12.92 26.52
N ALA A 192 -0.87 13.29 27.26
CA ALA A 192 -0.46 14.67 27.44
C ALA A 192 0.93 14.86 26.84
N PHE A 193 1.18 16.01 26.23
CA PHE A 193 2.50 16.35 25.69
C PHE A 193 2.81 17.83 25.91
N HIS A 194 4.10 18.15 25.91
CA HIS A 194 4.58 19.51 26.12
C HIS A 194 5.25 20.02 24.85
N LEU A 195 5.03 21.29 24.52
CA LEU A 195 5.83 21.98 23.52
C LEU A 195 7.05 22.58 24.22
N THR A 196 8.24 22.19 23.76
CA THR A 196 9.48 22.87 24.17
C THR A 196 9.53 24.23 23.49
N LYS A 197 10.35 25.15 24.02
CA LYS A 197 10.57 26.45 23.39
C LYS A 197 11.07 26.30 21.94
N ALA A 198 11.96 25.34 21.69
CA ALA A 198 12.44 25.01 20.35
C ALA A 198 11.31 24.54 19.40
N HIS A 199 10.35 23.74 19.89
CA HIS A 199 9.20 23.34 19.07
C HIS A 199 8.33 24.56 18.72
N SER A 200 8.05 25.41 19.71
CA SER A 200 7.24 26.62 19.50
C SER A 200 7.88 27.58 18.50
N ASP A 201 9.21 27.74 18.55
CA ASP A 201 9.93 28.61 17.61
C ASP A 201 9.87 28.06 16.18
N LEU A 202 9.92 26.73 15.98
CA LEU A 202 9.72 26.11 14.67
C LEU A 202 8.29 26.34 14.13
N LEU A 203 7.28 26.25 15.00
CA LEU A 203 5.87 26.44 14.63
C LEU A 203 5.51 27.89 14.24
N GLN A 204 6.40 28.86 14.46
CA GLN A 204 6.25 30.21 13.91
C GLN A 204 6.41 30.22 12.39
N ASN A 205 7.10 29.23 11.82
CA ASN A 205 7.23 29.06 10.38
C ASN A 205 6.09 28.16 9.85
N THR A 206 5.35 28.68 8.87
CA THR A 206 4.23 27.99 8.17
C THR A 206 4.59 26.68 7.45
N GLU A 207 5.89 26.36 7.32
CA GLU A 207 6.35 25.06 6.84
C GLU A 207 6.26 23.96 7.89
N TYR A 208 6.08 24.29 9.16
CA TYR A 208 5.96 23.34 10.26
C TYR A 208 4.52 23.25 10.75
N ASP A 209 4.15 22.06 11.21
CA ASP A 209 2.84 21.80 11.79
C ASP A 209 2.94 20.64 12.80
N VAL A 210 1.95 20.50 13.67
CA VAL A 210 1.80 19.33 14.54
C VAL A 210 0.72 18.45 13.95
N GLN A 211 1.07 17.20 13.67
CA GLN A 211 0.17 16.22 13.07
C GLN A 211 -0.14 15.09 14.05
N ALA A 212 -1.44 14.93 14.35
CA ALA A 212 -1.99 13.72 14.93
C ALA A 212 -2.23 12.68 13.83
N TRP A 213 -1.81 11.45 14.06
CA TRP A 213 -1.90 10.36 13.09
C TRP A 213 -2.40 9.09 13.73
N CYS A 214 -3.04 8.25 12.93
CA CYS A 214 -3.53 6.95 13.34
C CYS A 214 -3.29 5.93 12.21
N ILE A 215 -2.95 4.69 12.56
CA ILE A 215 -2.76 3.58 11.64
C ILE A 215 -3.41 2.31 12.18
N LEU A 216 -3.86 1.44 11.27
CA LEU A 216 -4.34 0.10 11.59
C LEU A 216 -3.11 -0.84 11.74
N LEU A 217 -3.01 -1.58 12.85
CA LEU A 217 -1.83 -2.41 13.14
C LEU A 217 -1.68 -3.56 12.15
N ASN A 218 -2.75 -4.32 11.88
CA ASN A 218 -2.78 -5.45 10.93
C ASN A 218 -3.23 -5.05 9.51
N ASP A 219 -2.83 -3.86 9.07
CA ASP A 219 -3.20 -3.39 7.74
C ASP A 219 -2.43 -4.16 6.66
N LYS A 220 -3.15 -4.69 5.66
CA LYS A 220 -2.56 -5.27 4.45
C LYS A 220 -1.77 -4.23 3.65
N VAL A 221 -2.05 -2.95 3.89
CA VAL A 221 -1.39 -1.80 3.31
C VAL A 221 -0.54 -1.15 4.40
N SER A 222 0.69 -1.60 4.57
CA SER A 222 1.63 -1.18 5.64
C SER A 222 1.84 0.35 5.78
N PHE A 223 2.05 1.09 4.70
CA PHE A 223 2.39 2.53 4.74
C PHE A 223 1.18 3.44 4.49
N ARG A 224 0.16 3.40 5.35
CA ARG A 224 -0.93 4.39 5.28
C ARG A 224 -1.45 4.79 6.64
N MET A 225 -2.04 5.99 6.69
CA MET A 225 -2.88 6.41 7.79
C MET A 225 -4.29 5.84 7.62
N GLN A 226 -4.88 5.48 8.76
CA GLN A 226 -6.25 4.99 8.84
C GLN A 226 -6.82 5.30 10.23
N TRP A 227 -7.89 6.09 10.27
CA TRP A 227 -8.67 6.33 11.48
C TRP A 227 -9.60 5.15 11.83
N PRO A 228 -9.96 4.95 13.11
CA PRO A 228 -11.00 4.00 13.49
C PRO A 228 -12.39 4.42 12.94
N LEU A 229 -13.34 3.48 12.94
CA LEU A 229 -14.74 3.83 12.71
C LEU A 229 -15.24 4.79 13.81
N HIS A 230 -16.09 5.75 13.44
CA HIS A 230 -16.60 6.77 14.35
C HIS A 230 -15.49 7.52 15.13
N ALA A 231 -14.36 7.81 14.47
CA ALA A 231 -13.24 8.48 15.10
C ALA A 231 -13.60 9.88 15.62
N GLU A 232 -13.26 10.14 16.89
CA GLU A 232 -13.41 11.43 17.53
C GLU A 232 -12.07 11.85 18.15
N LEU A 233 -11.47 12.91 17.63
CA LEU A 233 -10.20 13.45 18.10
C LEU A 233 -10.47 14.76 18.85
N GLN A 234 -10.02 14.85 20.09
CA GLN A 234 -10.09 16.08 20.87
C GLN A 234 -8.70 16.53 21.28
N VAL A 235 -8.46 17.85 21.23
CA VAL A 235 -7.23 18.48 21.70
C VAL A 235 -7.64 19.61 22.64
N ASN A 236 -7.16 19.58 23.88
CA ASN A 236 -7.52 20.54 24.93
C ASN A 236 -9.05 20.74 25.08
N GLY A 237 -9.82 19.65 24.95
CA GLY A 237 -11.29 19.65 25.01
C GLY A 237 -12.00 20.15 23.75
N LEU A 238 -11.27 20.58 22.71
CA LEU A 238 -11.81 21.02 21.43
C LEU A 238 -11.83 19.87 20.43
N LEU A 239 -12.96 19.68 19.75
CA LEU A 239 -13.11 18.67 18.70
C LEU A 239 -12.31 19.06 17.45
N VAL A 240 -11.42 18.17 17.03
CA VAL A 240 -10.64 18.28 15.79
C VAL A 240 -11.25 17.40 14.72
N ARG A 241 -11.46 17.96 13.53
CA ARG A 241 -12.02 17.21 12.40
C ARG A 241 -11.03 16.15 11.90
N THR A 242 -11.42 14.90 12.02
CA THR A 242 -10.78 13.74 11.37
C THR A 242 -11.64 13.21 10.23
N VAL A 243 -11.12 12.24 9.46
CA VAL A 243 -11.94 11.51 8.48
C VAL A 243 -12.88 10.59 9.24
N ASN A 244 -14.11 11.04 9.47
CA ASN A 244 -15.14 10.24 10.12
C ASN A 244 -15.74 9.25 9.10
N ARG A 245 -15.63 7.96 9.40
CA ARG A 245 -16.30 6.89 8.66
C ARG A 245 -17.45 6.34 9.50
N PRO A 246 -18.71 6.68 9.19
CA PRO A 246 -19.86 6.09 9.84
C PRO A 246 -20.15 4.68 9.29
N GLY A 247 -20.55 3.75 10.16
CA GLY A 247 -21.03 2.42 9.78
C GLY A 247 -19.91 1.40 9.52
N THR A 248 -20.16 0.41 8.66
CA THR A 248 -19.23 -0.72 8.38
C THR A 248 -18.27 -0.46 7.23
N GLN A 249 -18.21 0.76 6.69
CA GLN A 249 -17.39 1.07 5.53
C GLN A 249 -15.89 1.00 5.86
N LEU A 250 -15.22 -0.01 5.32
CA LEU A 250 -13.78 -0.20 5.48
C LEU A 250 -12.99 0.51 4.37
N LEU A 251 -11.74 0.85 4.69
CA LEU A 251 -10.83 1.47 3.75
C LEU A 251 -10.27 0.43 2.76
N GLY A 252 -10.70 0.52 1.50
CA GLY A 252 -10.21 -0.37 0.43
C GLY A 252 -8.71 -0.23 0.17
N SER A 253 -8.14 -1.11 -0.66
CA SER A 253 -6.69 -1.17 -0.95
C SER A 253 -6.08 0.14 -1.46
N ASN A 254 -6.88 1.00 -2.09
CA ASN A 254 -6.48 2.32 -2.59
C ASN A 254 -6.91 3.50 -1.71
N GLY A 255 -7.76 3.26 -0.70
CA GLY A 255 -8.25 4.31 0.20
C GLY A 255 -7.20 4.70 1.23
N ARG A 256 -7.09 5.99 1.55
CA ARG A 256 -6.12 6.56 2.49
C ARG A 256 -6.79 7.68 3.28
N ASP A 257 -6.38 7.85 4.52
CA ASP A 257 -6.74 9.02 5.33
C ASP A 257 -5.58 9.99 5.47
N ASP A 258 -5.92 11.23 5.79
CA ASP A 258 -4.96 12.24 6.19
C ASP A 258 -4.80 12.27 7.71
N GLY A 259 -3.61 12.65 8.16
CA GLY A 259 -3.38 13.04 9.55
C GLY A 259 -4.05 14.39 9.85
N ALA A 260 -4.50 14.58 11.08
CA ALA A 260 -5.10 15.83 11.51
C ALA A 260 -4.01 16.83 11.90
N LEU A 261 -4.02 18.01 11.30
CA LEU A 261 -3.14 19.13 11.66
C LEU A 261 -3.75 19.84 12.87
N ILE A 262 -3.02 19.86 13.99
CA ILE A 262 -3.54 20.27 15.30
C ILE A 262 -2.87 21.52 15.86
N THR A 263 -1.99 22.18 15.10
CA THR A 263 -1.26 23.38 15.59
C THR A 263 -2.19 24.49 16.10
N LEU A 264 -3.39 24.62 15.53
CA LEU A 264 -4.37 25.63 15.97
C LEU A 264 -5.08 25.29 17.30
N TYR A 265 -4.93 24.07 17.81
CA TYR A 265 -5.62 23.59 19.00
C TYR A 265 -4.68 23.43 20.21
N ILE A 266 -3.38 23.66 20.00
CA ILE A 266 -2.34 23.52 21.02
C ILE A 266 -1.87 24.89 21.50
N GLY A 267 -1.55 24.99 22.79
CA GLY A 267 -1.03 26.19 23.43
C GLY A 267 0.33 25.96 24.07
N GLU A 268 0.88 27.01 24.67
CA GLU A 268 2.08 26.89 25.50
C GLU A 268 1.82 26.01 26.73
N GLY A 269 2.80 25.20 27.11
CA GLY A 269 2.71 24.29 28.25
C GLY A 269 2.17 22.90 27.90
N VAL A 270 1.38 22.34 28.83
CA VAL A 270 0.86 20.96 28.74
C VAL A 270 -0.39 20.94 27.87
N ASN A 271 -0.36 20.14 26.82
CA ASN A 271 -1.49 19.93 25.93
C ASN A 271 -2.05 18.52 26.14
N GLN A 272 -3.37 18.40 26.20
CA GLN A 272 -4.06 17.12 26.30
C GLN A 272 -4.64 16.73 24.96
N ILE A 273 -4.54 15.45 24.62
CA ILE A 273 -5.10 14.89 23.39
C ILE A 273 -5.76 13.55 23.67
N SER A 274 -6.93 13.35 23.09
CA SER A 274 -7.66 12.09 23.18
C SER A 274 -8.20 11.69 21.81
N LEU A 275 -8.12 10.40 21.51
CA LEU A 275 -8.75 9.79 20.34
C LEU A 275 -9.66 8.66 20.82
N SER A 276 -10.91 8.68 20.38
CA SER A 276 -11.84 7.56 20.56
C SER A 276 -12.39 7.08 19.22
N GLY A 277 -12.93 5.86 19.22
CA GLY A 277 -13.62 5.27 18.05
C GLY A 277 -14.32 3.97 18.41
N CYS A 278 -15.32 3.59 17.62
CA CYS A 278 -16.10 2.37 17.82
C CYS A 278 -15.73 1.33 16.76
N ASP A 279 -14.65 0.60 16.99
CA ASP A 279 -14.06 -0.35 16.03
C ASP A 279 -13.48 -1.57 16.75
N ALA A 280 -13.70 -2.77 16.21
CA ALA A 280 -13.15 -4.00 16.78
C ALA A 280 -11.66 -4.22 16.43
N ARG A 281 -11.13 -3.50 15.44
CA ARG A 281 -9.75 -3.67 14.97
C ARG A 281 -8.76 -2.92 15.86
N ASN A 282 -7.48 -3.23 15.72
CA ASN A 282 -6.44 -2.68 16.59
C ASN A 282 -5.72 -1.50 15.93
N PHE A 283 -5.81 -0.32 16.53
CA PHE A 283 -5.22 0.91 16.01
C PHE A 283 -4.05 1.39 16.87
N CYS A 284 -3.11 2.09 16.23
CA CYS A 284 -2.03 2.82 16.89
C CYS A 284 -2.13 4.31 16.55
N PHE A 285 -1.98 5.13 17.58
CA PHE A 285 -2.10 6.58 17.54
C PHE A 285 -0.82 7.25 17.99
N GLY A 286 -0.54 8.45 17.49
CA GLY A 286 0.55 9.28 17.99
C GLY A 286 0.50 10.71 17.45
N VAL A 287 1.44 11.52 17.90
CA VAL A 287 1.56 12.94 17.53
C VAL A 287 2.99 13.25 17.17
N ARG A 288 3.20 13.94 16.05
CA ARG A 288 4.52 14.37 15.58
C ARG A 288 4.54 15.83 15.19
N LEU A 289 5.67 16.49 15.45
CA LEU A 289 6.03 17.75 14.79
C LEU A 289 6.54 17.39 13.39
N VAL A 290 5.98 18.04 12.38
CA VAL A 290 6.29 17.79 10.98
C VAL A 290 6.76 19.03 10.26
N LYS A 291 7.60 18.84 9.24
CA LYS A 291 8.01 19.86 8.27
C LYS A 291 7.52 19.48 6.88
N ARG A 292 6.90 20.42 6.18
CA ARG A 292 6.38 20.24 4.82
C ARG A 292 7.55 20.17 3.82
N ARG A 293 7.47 19.22 2.89
CA ARG A 293 8.32 19.17 1.70
C ARG A 293 7.68 19.87 0.52
N THR A 294 8.50 20.51 -0.30
CA THR A 294 8.09 21.01 -1.62
C THR A 294 7.99 19.87 -2.63
N VAL A 295 7.29 20.10 -3.75
CA VAL A 295 7.23 19.14 -4.88
C VAL A 295 8.64 18.78 -5.35
N ALA A 296 9.54 19.75 -5.46
CA ALA A 296 10.93 19.53 -5.86
C ALA A 296 11.69 18.62 -4.88
N GLN A 297 11.51 18.83 -3.57
CA GLN A 297 12.11 17.97 -2.55
C GLN A 297 11.53 16.55 -2.54
N VAL A 298 10.27 16.37 -2.93
CA VAL A 298 9.68 15.04 -3.08
C VAL A 298 10.17 14.35 -4.35
N LEU A 299 10.28 15.09 -5.46
CA LEU A 299 10.85 14.61 -6.71
C LEU A 299 12.29 14.13 -6.55
N SER A 300 13.10 14.78 -5.70
CA SER A 300 14.48 14.34 -5.45
C SER A 300 14.59 13.04 -4.67
N LEU A 301 13.53 12.59 -4.00
CA LEU A 301 13.46 11.28 -3.34
C LEU A 301 13.17 10.14 -4.32
N VAL A 302 12.66 10.46 -5.51
CA VAL A 302 12.39 9.46 -6.54
C VAL A 302 13.72 8.92 -7.05
N PRO A 303 13.89 7.58 -7.16
CA PRO A 303 15.09 6.99 -7.74
C PRO A 303 15.40 7.59 -9.11
N LYS A 304 16.67 7.93 -9.34
CA LYS A 304 17.13 8.42 -10.64
C LYS A 304 16.96 7.35 -11.72
N GLU A 305 16.96 7.77 -12.99
CA GLU A 305 16.80 6.88 -14.16
C GLU A 305 17.83 5.74 -14.17
N THR A 306 19.04 5.99 -13.66
CA THR A 306 20.11 4.99 -13.53
C THR A 306 19.80 3.86 -12.54
N ALA A 307 18.91 4.11 -11.58
CA ALA A 307 18.39 3.11 -10.66
C ALA A 307 17.03 2.56 -11.11
N GLY A 308 16.58 2.95 -12.31
CA GLY A 308 15.33 2.52 -12.94
C GLY A 308 15.44 1.16 -13.63
N GLU A 309 14.46 0.85 -14.48
CA GLU A 309 14.35 -0.47 -15.11
C GLU A 309 15.44 -0.66 -16.13
N VAL A 310 16.23 -1.71 -15.96
CA VAL A 310 17.25 -2.09 -16.93
C VAL A 310 16.56 -2.43 -18.24
N PHE A 311 17.20 -2.08 -19.35
CA PHE A 311 16.62 -2.25 -20.69
C PHE A 311 16.10 -3.67 -20.95
N GLU A 312 16.84 -4.70 -20.53
CA GLU A 312 16.45 -6.10 -20.73
C GLU A 312 15.18 -6.49 -19.96
N ASP A 313 15.00 -5.99 -18.74
CA ASP A 313 13.78 -6.21 -17.96
C ASP A 313 12.60 -5.49 -18.60
N ALA A 314 12.81 -4.25 -19.04
CA ALA A 314 11.79 -3.46 -19.72
C ALA A 314 11.39 -4.10 -21.06
N LEU A 315 12.35 -4.64 -21.82
CA LEU A 315 12.12 -5.37 -23.06
C LEU A 315 11.37 -6.67 -22.82
N THR A 316 11.77 -7.44 -21.80
CA THR A 316 11.08 -8.67 -21.40
C THR A 316 9.64 -8.39 -20.99
N ARG A 317 9.41 -7.34 -20.21
CA ARG A 317 8.06 -6.90 -19.82
C ARG A 317 7.22 -6.50 -21.04
N VAL A 318 7.77 -5.66 -21.93
CA VAL A 318 7.09 -5.28 -23.17
C VAL A 318 6.75 -6.51 -24.01
N ARG A 319 7.70 -7.44 -24.20
CA ARG A 319 7.45 -8.71 -24.88
C ARG A 319 6.32 -9.51 -24.23
N ARG A 320 6.27 -9.61 -22.89
CA ARG A 320 5.16 -10.27 -22.18
C ARG A 320 3.81 -9.56 -22.35
N CYS A 321 3.79 -8.24 -22.50
CA CYS A 321 2.55 -7.50 -22.72
C CYS A 321 1.90 -7.80 -24.08
N PHE A 322 2.69 -8.19 -25.09
CA PHE A 322 2.24 -8.28 -26.48
C PHE A 322 2.42 -9.66 -27.12
N GLY A 323 3.40 -10.44 -26.68
CA GLY A 323 3.58 -11.85 -27.01
C GLY A 323 2.94 -12.69 -25.92
N GLY A 324 1.74 -13.21 -26.21
CA GLY A 324 0.98 -14.08 -25.32
C GLY A 324 1.84 -15.11 -24.59
N VAL A 325 1.42 -15.43 -23.38
CA VAL A 325 2.07 -16.32 -22.42
C VAL A 325 2.74 -17.54 -23.08
N ALA A 326 4.05 -17.49 -23.31
CA ALA A 326 4.87 -18.67 -23.56
C ALA A 326 5.30 -19.26 -22.20
N THR A 327 4.33 -19.68 -21.39
CA THR A 327 4.60 -20.71 -20.38
C THR A 327 4.06 -21.98 -20.98
N GLY A 328 4.96 -22.89 -21.34
CA GLY A 328 4.62 -24.19 -21.91
C GLY A 328 3.60 -24.91 -21.04
N ASN A 329 2.35 -24.88 -21.48
CA ASN A 329 1.43 -25.99 -21.32
C ASN A 329 1.01 -26.32 -22.74
N GLU A 330 1.52 -27.44 -23.22
CA GLU A 330 0.98 -28.15 -24.36
C GLU A 330 -0.45 -28.60 -23.98
N ASP A 331 -1.45 -27.76 -24.25
CA ASP A 331 -2.76 -28.28 -24.62
C ASP A 331 -3.54 -27.20 -25.38
N GLY A 332 -4.08 -27.62 -26.53
CA GLY A 332 -4.53 -26.74 -27.60
C GLY A 332 -5.71 -25.83 -27.26
N ASP A 333 -5.80 -24.69 -27.95
CA ASP A 333 -6.69 -24.58 -29.11
C ASP A 333 -6.51 -23.21 -29.81
N SER A 334 -6.45 -23.27 -31.15
CA SER A 334 -6.88 -22.27 -32.14
C SER A 334 -6.32 -20.82 -32.14
N ASP A 335 -5.45 -20.59 -33.12
CA ASP A 335 -5.49 -19.49 -34.10
C ASP A 335 -5.93 -18.11 -33.61
N LEU A 336 -4.95 -17.31 -33.17
CA LEU A 336 -4.78 -15.89 -33.49
C LEU A 336 -3.43 -15.45 -32.90
N GLU A 337 -2.33 -15.90 -33.50
CA GLU A 337 -1.06 -15.20 -33.37
C GLU A 337 -1.22 -13.84 -34.05
N ILE A 338 -1.71 -12.84 -33.31
CA ILE A 338 -1.58 -11.45 -33.71
C ILE A 338 -0.09 -11.12 -33.59
N ILE A 339 0.66 -11.46 -34.64
CA ILE A 339 2.01 -10.95 -34.87
C ILE A 339 1.83 -9.47 -35.19
N ALA A 340 1.68 -8.65 -34.15
CA ALA A 340 1.66 -7.21 -34.32
C ALA A 340 3.08 -6.76 -34.71
N ASP A 341 3.30 -6.49 -36.00
CA ASP A 341 4.58 -5.95 -36.51
C ASP A 341 4.98 -4.64 -35.81
N SER A 342 4.00 -3.90 -35.31
CA SER A 342 4.23 -2.69 -34.53
C SER A 342 3.11 -2.45 -33.52
N ILE A 343 3.47 -1.78 -32.42
CA ILE A 343 2.54 -1.38 -31.36
C ILE A 343 2.56 0.14 -31.26
N ILE A 344 1.37 0.74 -31.32
CA ILE A 344 1.19 2.17 -31.10
C ILE A 344 1.11 2.43 -29.58
N VAL A 345 1.98 3.31 -29.09
CA VAL A 345 1.98 3.72 -27.68
C VAL A 345 1.64 5.20 -27.57
N ASN A 346 0.70 5.50 -26.67
CA ASN A 346 0.34 6.88 -26.37
C ASN A 346 1.38 7.52 -25.45
N LEU A 347 1.95 8.65 -25.87
CA LEU A 347 2.94 9.42 -25.12
C LEU A 347 2.32 10.54 -24.27
N ARG A 348 0.99 10.62 -24.22
CA ARG A 348 0.26 11.55 -23.36
C ARG A 348 0.07 10.94 -21.98
N CYS A 349 0.25 11.78 -20.96
CA CYS A 349 0.00 11.42 -19.59
C CYS A 349 -1.51 11.20 -19.40
N PRO A 350 -1.95 10.07 -18.82
CA PRO A 350 -3.37 9.81 -18.58
C PRO A 350 -4.00 10.78 -17.57
N MET A 351 -3.18 11.44 -16.74
CA MET A 351 -3.66 12.38 -15.71
C MET A 351 -3.82 13.81 -16.22
N SER A 352 -2.90 14.30 -17.06
CA SER A 352 -2.94 15.69 -17.57
C SER A 352 -3.37 15.81 -19.03
N GLY A 353 -3.34 14.73 -19.81
CA GLY A 353 -3.56 14.74 -21.26
C GLY A 353 -2.41 15.38 -22.07
N SER A 354 -1.44 15.99 -21.40
CA SER A 354 -0.23 16.57 -22.00
C SER A 354 0.84 15.51 -22.27
N ARG A 355 1.83 15.84 -23.11
CA ARG A 355 2.96 14.97 -23.40
C ARG A 355 3.78 14.68 -22.14
N ILE A 356 4.10 13.42 -21.89
CA ILE A 356 4.97 12.99 -20.78
C ILE A 356 6.36 13.58 -20.95
N ARG A 357 6.86 14.26 -19.90
CA ARG A 357 8.25 14.79 -19.84
C ARG A 357 9.18 13.78 -19.19
N VAL A 358 8.78 13.27 -18.03
CA VAL A 358 9.52 12.27 -17.26
C VAL A 358 8.57 11.11 -16.97
N ALA A 359 8.86 9.94 -17.54
CA ALA A 359 7.99 8.78 -17.44
C ALA A 359 8.14 8.06 -16.10
N GLY A 360 7.10 8.10 -15.28
CA GLY A 360 6.96 7.29 -14.07
C GLY A 360 6.10 6.04 -14.32
N ARG A 361 6.47 4.95 -13.65
CA ARG A 361 5.69 3.71 -13.52
C ARG A 361 5.93 3.12 -12.13
N PHE A 362 4.95 2.45 -11.53
CA PHE A 362 5.22 1.69 -10.31
C PHE A 362 5.89 0.35 -10.64
N LYS A 363 6.88 -0.07 -9.84
CA LYS A 363 7.62 -1.31 -10.05
C LYS A 363 6.72 -2.54 -10.30
N PRO A 364 5.62 -2.76 -9.55
CA PRO A 364 4.73 -3.93 -9.76
C PRO A 364 3.87 -3.87 -11.03
N CYS A 365 3.74 -2.71 -11.69
CA CYS A 365 2.86 -2.56 -12.85
C CYS A 365 3.37 -3.36 -14.05
N VAL A 366 2.69 -4.43 -14.44
CA VAL A 366 3.09 -5.25 -15.60
C VAL A 366 2.82 -4.59 -16.96
N HIS A 367 2.02 -3.52 -17.01
CA HIS A 367 1.63 -2.84 -18.24
C HIS A 367 2.73 -1.90 -18.79
N THR A 368 2.59 -1.50 -20.05
CA THR A 368 3.46 -0.50 -20.70
C THR A 368 3.08 0.95 -20.41
N GLY A 369 1.87 1.19 -19.90
CA GLY A 369 1.39 2.53 -19.56
C GLY A 369 2.30 3.24 -18.57
N CYS A 370 2.64 4.49 -18.87
CA CYS A 370 3.40 5.38 -18.00
C CYS A 370 2.62 6.67 -17.77
N PHE A 371 3.05 7.43 -16.79
CA PHE A 371 2.52 8.75 -16.50
C PHE A 371 3.63 9.79 -16.36
N ASP A 372 3.26 11.06 -16.44
CA ASP A 372 4.19 12.14 -16.16
C ASP A 372 4.44 12.25 -14.65
N LEU A 373 5.70 12.12 -14.26
CA LEU A 373 6.11 12.07 -12.85
C LEU A 373 5.74 13.35 -12.12
N GLU A 374 6.11 14.52 -12.65
CA GLU A 374 5.83 15.82 -12.01
C GLU A 374 4.33 16.02 -11.81
N THR A 375 3.53 15.76 -12.85
CA THR A 375 2.06 15.77 -12.78
C THR A 375 1.55 14.85 -11.66
N PHE A 376 2.08 13.64 -11.55
CA PHE A 376 1.70 12.70 -10.50
C PHE A 376 2.02 13.23 -9.10
N VAL A 377 3.22 13.81 -8.90
CA VAL A 377 3.61 14.37 -7.59
C VAL A 377 2.70 15.52 -7.19
N GLU A 378 2.45 16.46 -8.11
CA GLU A 378 1.59 17.62 -7.85
C GLU A 378 0.14 17.23 -7.50
N LEU A 379 -0.43 16.28 -8.25
CA LEU A 379 -1.77 15.78 -7.98
C LEU A 379 -1.86 15.15 -6.59
N ASN A 380 -0.83 14.41 -6.18
CA ASN A 380 -0.79 13.80 -4.86
C ASN A 380 -0.59 14.81 -3.74
N GLN A 381 0.15 15.89 -3.97
CA GLN A 381 0.24 16.98 -3.01
C GLN A 381 -1.12 17.64 -2.77
N ARG A 382 -1.88 17.88 -3.84
CA ARG A 382 -3.20 18.56 -3.77
C ARG A 382 -4.28 17.66 -3.20
N THR A 383 -4.33 16.41 -3.65
CA THR A 383 -5.40 15.48 -3.27
C THR A 383 -5.11 14.75 -1.97
N ARG A 384 -3.85 14.73 -1.51
CA ARG A 384 -3.34 14.01 -0.34
C ARG A 384 -3.67 12.50 -0.34
N LYS A 385 -3.98 11.95 -1.52
CA LYS A 385 -4.50 10.57 -1.67
C LYS A 385 -3.42 9.49 -1.88
N ALA A 386 -2.16 9.83 -2.20
CA ALA A 386 -1.12 8.81 -2.30
C ALA A 386 -0.24 8.74 -1.06
N SER A 387 -0.35 7.62 -0.37
CA SER A 387 0.62 7.14 0.61
C SER A 387 1.26 5.81 0.21
N TYR A 388 1.07 5.36 -1.03
CA TYR A 388 1.88 4.29 -1.61
C TYR A 388 2.72 4.78 -2.79
N SER A 389 4.01 4.91 -2.47
CA SER A 389 5.14 4.58 -3.33
C SER A 389 5.66 5.60 -4.33
N PHE A 390 6.16 6.71 -3.81
CA PHE A 390 7.36 7.33 -4.41
C PHE A 390 8.56 6.37 -4.40
N ILE A 391 8.61 5.46 -3.42
CA ILE A 391 9.72 4.53 -3.26
C ILE A 391 9.59 3.31 -4.20
N LEU A 392 8.37 2.86 -4.53
CA LEU A 392 8.15 1.92 -5.65
C LEU A 392 7.91 2.64 -6.97
N LEU A 393 8.03 3.96 -7.00
CA LEU A 393 8.03 4.69 -8.25
C LEU A 393 9.36 4.45 -8.93
N PHE A 394 9.26 4.05 -10.18
CA PHE A 394 10.37 3.72 -11.02
C PHE A 394 10.35 4.66 -12.21
N LEU A 395 11.52 5.22 -12.53
CA LEU A 395 11.70 5.93 -13.78
C LEU A 395 11.83 4.90 -14.89
N SER A 396 10.86 4.96 -15.80
CA SER A 396 10.88 4.13 -17.00
C SER A 396 11.82 4.79 -18.01
N MET A 397 12.91 4.10 -18.36
CA MET A 397 13.71 4.47 -19.51
C MET A 397 12.84 4.29 -20.77
N PHE A 398 12.17 5.35 -21.21
CA PHE A 398 11.45 5.39 -22.48
C PHE A 398 12.39 5.34 -23.72
N ARG A 399 13.57 4.73 -23.58
CA ARG A 399 14.50 4.45 -24.67
C ARG A 399 14.03 3.31 -25.56
N ILE A 400 13.20 2.37 -25.10
CA ILE A 400 12.68 1.30 -25.96
C ILE A 400 11.94 1.86 -27.17
N PHE A 401 11.00 2.81 -26.99
CA PHE A 401 10.23 3.36 -28.12
C PHE A 401 10.99 4.42 -28.93
N LYS A 402 11.98 5.09 -28.33
CA LYS A 402 12.86 6.02 -29.05
C LYS A 402 13.91 5.27 -29.88
N LEU A 403 14.35 4.09 -29.44
CA LEU A 403 15.29 3.21 -30.15
C LEU A 403 14.60 2.28 -31.16
N ILE A 404 13.35 1.85 -30.94
CA ILE A 404 12.58 1.09 -31.95
C ILE A 404 12.32 1.94 -33.21
N LYS A 405 12.35 3.27 -33.11
CA LYS A 405 12.32 4.16 -34.29
C LYS A 405 13.69 4.37 -34.96
N VAL A 406 14.78 3.88 -34.36
CA VAL A 406 16.16 3.99 -34.88
C VAL A 406 16.75 2.62 -35.25
N GLY A 407 16.19 1.52 -34.75
CA GLY A 407 16.52 0.16 -35.13
C GLY A 407 15.70 -0.32 -36.31
N LYS A 408 16.05 0.11 -37.53
CA LYS A 408 16.14 -0.90 -38.61
C LYS A 408 17.08 -1.97 -38.05
N VAL A 409 16.53 -3.10 -37.62
CA VAL A 409 17.30 -4.34 -37.51
C VAL A 409 17.74 -4.64 -38.93
N SER A 410 18.89 -4.07 -39.31
CA SER A 410 19.59 -4.38 -40.54
C SER A 410 20.20 -5.75 -40.33
N GLY A 411 19.39 -6.77 -40.57
CA GLY A 411 19.90 -8.08 -40.91
C GLY A 411 20.81 -7.93 -42.14
N CYS A 412 21.99 -8.54 -42.04
CA CYS A 412 22.92 -8.76 -43.13
C CYS A 412 22.21 -9.01 -44.46
N CYS A 413 22.46 -8.14 -45.44
CA CYS A 413 22.56 -8.52 -46.84
C CYS A 413 23.58 -7.60 -47.49
N SER A 414 24.77 -8.15 -47.69
CA SER A 414 25.80 -7.70 -48.61
C SER A 414 25.20 -7.41 -49.99
N GLY A 415 25.52 -6.25 -50.55
CA GLY A 415 25.15 -5.87 -51.91
C GLY A 415 25.62 -4.46 -52.25
N ASN A 416 26.85 -4.36 -52.75
CA ASN A 416 27.31 -3.23 -53.58
C ASN A 416 26.29 -2.97 -54.70
N VAL A 417 26.02 -1.73 -55.12
CA VAL A 417 26.69 -0.89 -56.15
C VAL A 417 26.05 0.53 -56.15
N PRO A 418 26.49 1.57 -56.91
CA PRO A 418 26.83 2.86 -56.34
C PRO A 418 26.01 4.07 -56.85
N TYR A 419 26.28 5.21 -56.23
CA TYR A 419 26.06 6.61 -56.63
C TYR A 419 25.49 6.89 -58.04
N ALA A 420 24.38 7.64 -58.04
CA ALA A 420 24.24 8.93 -58.71
C ALA A 420 23.27 9.81 -57.90
#